data_AF-A0ABD3FD02-F1
#
_entry.id   AF-A0ABD3FD02-F1
#
_cell.length_a   1.000
_cell.length_b   1.000
_cell.length_c   1.000
_cell.angle_alpha   90.00
_cell.angle_beta   90.00
_cell.angle_gamma   90.00
#
_symmetry.space_group_name_H-M   'P 1'
#
loop_
_entity.id
_entity.type
_entity.pdbx_description
1 polymer ?
#
loop_
_entity_poly.entity_id
_entity_poly.type
_entity_poly.pdbx_seq_one_letter_code
_entity_poly.pdbx_strand_id
1 'polypeptide(L)' 'MVRRATLQVNGYLFVLPEHVDGIAEYPFYALVTSLTADRVTIRSVGLDDPVTCDLDIATP' A
#
# COMPACT_ATOMS: atom_id res chain seq x y z
N MET A 1 -15.49 -15.03 -7.82
CA MET A 1 -16.04 -14.18 -6.75
C MET A 1 -14.91 -13.30 -6.23
N VAL A 2 -14.89 -12.01 -6.59
CA VAL A 2 -13.85 -11.07 -6.15
C VAL A 2 -14.34 -10.40 -4.87
N ARG A 3 -13.59 -10.50 -3.77
CA ARG A 3 -13.84 -9.71 -2.56
C ARG A 3 -13.01 -8.43 -2.67
N ARG A 4 -13.67 -7.27 -2.69
CA ARG A 4 -13.01 -5.97 -2.66
C ARG A 4 -12.82 -5.54 -1.21
N ALA A 5 -11.60 -5.17 -0.85
CA ALA A 5 -11.31 -4.53 0.43
C ALA A 5 -11.37 -3.01 0.25
N THR A 6 -11.84 -2.30 1.28
CA THR A 6 -11.83 -0.84 1.30
C THR A 6 -10.52 -0.36 1.90
N LEU A 7 -9.78 0.48 1.17
CA LEU A 7 -8.63 1.20 1.71
C LEU A 7 -9.09 2.46 2.42
N GLN A 8 -8.46 2.80 3.55
CA GLN A 8 -8.72 4.05 4.26
C GLN A 8 -7.43 4.55 4.92
N VAL A 9 -7.34 5.87 5.12
CA VAL A 9 -6.26 6.49 5.91
C VAL A 9 -6.30 5.91 7.33
N ASN A 10 -5.12 5.66 7.89
CA ASN A 10 -4.90 4.92 9.15
C ASN A 10 -5.29 3.42 9.09
N GLY A 11 -5.61 2.89 7.91
CA GLY A 11 -5.75 1.45 7.69
C GLY A 11 -4.41 0.74 7.58
N TYR A 12 -4.39 -0.56 7.84
CA TYR A 12 -3.21 -1.42 7.68
C TYR A 12 -3.37 -2.34 6.48
N LEU A 13 -2.27 -2.53 5.76
CA LEU A 13 -2.20 -3.30 4.54
C LEU A 13 -1.04 -4.29 4.62
N PHE A 14 -1.20 -5.43 3.95
CA PHE A 14 -0.10 -6.32 3.64
C PHE A 14 0.32 -6.06 2.19
N VAL A 15 1.58 -5.67 2.00
CA VAL A 15 2.10 -5.20 0.71
C VAL A 15 3.12 -6.20 0.19
N LEU A 16 2.94 -6.61 -1.06
CA LEU A 16 3.90 -7.45 -1.77
C LEU A 16 4.97 -6.56 -2.41
N PRO A 17 6.25 -6.97 -2.40
CA PRO A 17 7.36 -6.16 -2.89
C PRO A 17 7.25 -5.82 -4.38
N GLU A 18 6.57 -6.65 -5.17
CA GLU A 18 6.30 -6.41 -6.60
C GLU A 18 5.44 -5.16 -6.86
N HIS A 19 4.70 -4.68 -5.85
CA HIS A 19 3.80 -3.52 -5.96
C HIS A 19 4.44 -2.20 -5.48
N VAL A 20 5.70 -2.25 -5.06
CA VAL A 20 6.43 -1.09 -4.52
C VAL A 20 7.85 -1.16 -5.04
N ASP A 21 8.17 -0.24 -5.96
CA ASP A 21 9.45 -0.23 -6.69
C ASP A 21 10.67 -0.39 -5.78
N GLY A 22 11.20 -1.60 -5.71
CA GLY A 22 12.56 -1.91 -5.22
C GLY A 22 12.87 -1.61 -3.76
N ILE A 23 11.90 -1.23 -2.92
CA ILE A 23 12.18 -0.80 -1.53
C ILE A 23 12.20 -1.97 -0.54
N ALA A 24 11.53 -3.08 -0.84
CA ALA A 24 11.49 -4.24 0.04
C ALA A 24 11.82 -5.54 -0.70
N GLU A 25 12.68 -6.38 -0.09
CA GLU A 25 12.97 -7.73 -0.58
C GLU A 25 11.87 -8.74 -0.20
N TYR A 26 11.07 -8.41 0.81
CA TYR A 26 10.04 -9.30 1.38
C TYR A 26 8.71 -8.56 1.57
N PRO A 27 7.57 -9.28 1.54
CA PRO A 27 6.29 -8.71 1.91
C PRO A 27 6.29 -8.10 3.31
N PHE A 28 5.57 -6.99 3.49
CA PHE A 28 5.58 -6.25 4.75
C PHE A 28 4.21 -5.66 5.08
N TYR A 29 3.98 -5.37 6.36
CA TYR A 29 2.82 -4.62 6.80
C TYR A 29 3.08 -3.13 6.74
N ALA A 30 2.09 -2.37 6.28
CA ALA A 30 2.21 -0.92 6.17
C ALA A 30 0.93 -0.20 6.61
N LEU A 31 1.11 1.00 7.15
CA LEU A 31 0.05 1.93 7.51
C LEU A 31 -0.24 2.88 6.35
N VAL A 32 -1.50 3.06 5.98
CA VAL A 32 -1.91 4.09 5.02
C VAL A 32 -1.84 5.46 5.69
N THR A 33 -0.96 6.33 5.18
CA THR A 33 -0.77 7.68 5.71
C THR A 33 -1.48 8.75 4.87
N SER A 34 -1.64 8.49 3.57
CA SER A 34 -2.38 9.35 2.64
C SER A 34 -3.00 8.50 1.53
N LEU A 35 -4.16 8.94 1.03
CA LEU A 35 -4.92 8.27 -0.02
C LEU A 35 -5.54 9.32 -0.95
N THR A 36 -5.23 9.25 -2.24
CA THR A 36 -5.89 10.02 -3.31
C THR A 36 -6.68 9.07 -4.21
N ALA A 37 -7.26 9.59 -5.29
CA ALA A 37 -8.03 8.79 -6.24
C ALA A 37 -7.16 7.77 -7.02
N ASP A 38 -5.86 8.01 -7.09
CA ASP A 38 -4.90 7.29 -7.95
C ASP A 38 -3.66 6.79 -7.19
N ARG A 39 -3.38 7.33 -5.99
CA ARG A 39 -2.15 7.04 -5.24
C ARG A 39 -2.42 6.72 -3.79
N VAL A 40 -1.55 5.88 -3.23
CA VAL A 40 -1.47 5.64 -1.79
C VAL A 40 -0.06 5.96 -1.31
N THR A 41 0.01 6.64 -0.17
CA THR A 41 1.27 6.75 0.58
C THR A 41 1.17 5.87 1.81
N ILE A 42 2.07 4.92 1.92
CA ILE A 42 2.14 3.96 3.00
C ILE A 42 3.41 4.19 3.82
N ARG A 43 3.37 3.84 5.09
CA ARG A 43 4.57 3.75 5.94
C ARG A 43 4.70 2.31 6.39
N SER A 44 5.83 1.69 6.06
CA SER A 44 6.10 0.33 6.51
C SER A 44 6.19 0.29 8.04
N VAL A 45 5.64 -0.77 8.64
CA VAL A 45 5.73 -1.01 10.07
C VAL A 45 7.11 -1.61 10.34
N GLY A 46 8.07 -0.76 10.69
CA GLY A 46 9.45 -1.17 11.03
C GLY A 46 10.55 -0.71 10.08
N LEU A 47 10.21 -0.03 8.99
CA LEU A 47 11.17 0.80 8.23
C LEU A 47 10.88 2.28 8.51
N ASP A 48 11.93 3.09 8.65
CA ASP A 48 11.79 4.51 9.01
C ASP A 48 11.22 5.35 7.86
N ASP A 49 11.46 4.95 6.61
CA ASP A 49 11.11 5.74 5.45
C ASP A 49 9.70 5.42 4.90
N PRO A 50 8.86 6.46 4.64
CA PRO A 50 7.58 6.28 3.97
C PRO A 50 7.75 5.93 2.50
N VAL A 51 6.84 5.13 1.97
CA VAL A 51 6.83 4.66 0.58
C VAL A 51 5.54 5.13 -0.11
N THR A 52 5.68 5.69 -1.31
CA THR A 52 4.55 6.07 -2.16
C THR A 52 4.46 5.08 -3.32
N CYS A 53 3.27 4.51 -3.53
CA CYS A 53 3.01 3.63 -4.67
C CYS A 53 1.71 4.03 -5.38
N ASP A 54 1.68 3.73 -6.67
CA ASP A 54 0.47 3.90 -7.48
C ASP A 54 -0.50 2.75 -7.16
N LEU A 55 -1.78 3.08 -7.00
CA LEU A 55 -2.80 2.07 -6.77
C LEU A 55 -3.24 1.51 -8.11
N ASP A 56 -2.99 0.23 -8.35
CA ASP A 56 -3.64 -0.48 -9.44
C ASP A 56 -5.07 -0.83 -9.00
N ILE A 57 -5.95 0.17 -9.06
CA ILE A 57 -7.36 0.01 -8.74
C ILE A 57 -7.94 -0.79 -9.90
N ALA A 58 -8.21 -2.07 -9.67
CA ALA A 58 -8.94 -2.90 -10.63
C ALA A 58 -10.26 -2.19 -10.97
N THR A 59 -10.30 -1.50 -12.12
CA THR A 59 -11.49 -0.82 -12.61
C THR A 59 -12.60 -1.86 -12.78
N PRO A 60 -13.86 -1.48 -12.48
CA PRO A 60 -14.96 -2.42 -12.39
C PRO A 60 -15.21 -3.24 -13.64
#